data_AF-A0A4U1IS67-F1
#
_entry.id   AF-A0A4U1IS67-F1
#
_cell.length_a   1.000
_cell.length_b   1.000
_cell.length_c   1.000
_cell.angle_alpha   90.00
_cell.angle_beta   90.00
_cell.angle_gamma   90.00
#
_symmetry.space_group_name_H-M   'P 1'
#
loop_
_entity.id
_entity.type
_entity.pdbx_description
1 polymer ?
#
loop_
_entity_poly.entity_id
_entity_poly.type
_entity_poly.pdbx_seq_one_letter_code
_entity_poly.pdbx_strand_id
1 'polypeptide(L)'
;MKLNTVSLGVFLVGLCFAGEALAVMPPARCRQPRERRAFDAGVRSGASLVESAWNAVNDCDQVERFADLVMNNLDSIDIPRESSDYVLCRVAGIVQGAEEVVDHTWNRCDWECRKEGELMARIGGKLYCDLSISLGGLGFAADIIRLPVRTCGLAFQIGCDAEFIGYTSNYPMCGPFTRDPFTPVWNQTRNNQCVYNPAP
;
A
#
# COMPACT_ATOMS: atom_id res chain seq x y z
N MET A 1 -55.05 -16.64 15.30
CA MET A 1 -53.90 -17.44 14.79
C MET A 1 -52.66 -16.56 14.84
N LYS A 2 -51.52 -17.17 15.18
CA LYS A 2 -50.32 -16.56 15.79
C LYS A 2 -49.60 -15.55 14.88
N LEU A 3 -49.21 -14.40 15.45
CA LEU A 3 -48.16 -13.52 14.95
C LEU A 3 -46.80 -14.21 15.15
N ASN A 4 -46.02 -14.36 14.09
CA ASN A 4 -44.62 -14.76 14.19
C ASN A 4 -43.74 -13.52 13.98
N THR A 5 -43.16 -13.06 15.08
CA THR A 5 -42.06 -12.12 15.18
C THR A 5 -40.78 -12.75 14.60
N VAL A 6 -40.24 -12.17 13.54
CA VAL A 6 -38.90 -12.50 13.02
C VAL A 6 -37.97 -11.38 13.50
N SER A 7 -37.19 -11.68 14.53
CA SER A 7 -36.08 -10.84 14.99
C SER A 7 -34.91 -10.99 14.03
N LEU A 8 -34.61 -9.96 13.23
CA LEU A 8 -33.34 -9.85 12.52
C LEU A 8 -32.26 -9.41 13.51
N GLY A 9 -31.43 -10.35 13.93
CA GLY A 9 -30.20 -10.07 14.67
C GLY A 9 -29.14 -9.52 13.73
N VAL A 10 -28.86 -8.21 13.83
CA VAL A 10 -27.71 -7.58 13.19
C VAL A 10 -26.46 -7.99 13.96
N PHE A 11 -25.68 -8.93 13.42
CA PHE A 11 -24.34 -9.23 13.92
C PHE A 11 -23.38 -8.11 13.48
N LEU A 12 -23.04 -7.24 14.43
CA LEU A 12 -21.91 -6.32 14.37
C LEU A 12 -20.61 -7.15 14.35
N VAL A 13 -20.08 -7.43 13.15
CA VAL A 13 -18.69 -7.86 12.97
C VAL A 13 -17.82 -6.61 13.00
N GLY A 14 -17.60 -6.09 14.21
CA GLY A 14 -16.59 -5.07 14.49
C GLY A 14 -15.28 -5.74 14.87
N LEU A 15 -14.60 -6.38 13.92
CA LEU A 15 -13.19 -6.74 14.09
C LEU A 15 -12.37 -5.48 13.85
N CYS A 16 -12.30 -4.64 14.89
CA CYS A 16 -11.25 -3.65 14.99
C CYS A 16 -9.92 -4.41 15.01
N PHE A 17 -9.17 -4.33 13.91
CA PHE A 17 -7.74 -4.59 13.91
C PHE A 17 -7.08 -3.53 14.80
N ALA A 18 -7.12 -3.73 16.11
CA ALA A 18 -6.20 -3.07 17.02
C ALA A 18 -4.84 -3.68 16.71
N GLY A 19 -4.12 -3.09 15.76
CA GLY A 19 -2.70 -3.34 15.62
C GLY A 19 -2.09 -3.03 16.97
N GLU A 20 -1.62 -4.05 17.68
CA GLU A 20 -0.80 -3.85 18.85
C GLU A 20 0.37 -3.01 18.39
N ALA A 21 0.41 -1.74 18.79
CA ALA A 21 1.59 -0.92 18.61
C ALA A 21 2.70 -1.66 19.36
N LEU A 22 3.54 -2.39 18.62
CA LEU A 22 4.62 -3.18 19.19
C LEU A 22 5.52 -2.18 19.91
N ALA A 23 5.45 -2.21 21.24
CA ALA A 23 6.20 -1.26 22.06
C ALA A 23 7.69 -1.43 21.74
N VAL A 24 8.28 -0.38 21.17
CA VAL A 24 9.68 -0.37 20.77
C VAL A 24 10.57 -0.74 21.97
N MET A 25 11.23 -1.89 21.87
CA MET A 25 12.10 -2.40 22.92
C MET A 25 13.53 -1.90 22.70
N PRO A 26 14.12 -1.16 23.65
CA PRO A 26 15.49 -0.68 23.52
C PRO A 26 16.46 -1.86 23.57
N PRO A 27 17.62 -1.73 22.89
CA PRO A 27 18.72 -2.68 23.03
C PRO A 27 19.09 -2.89 24.50
N ALA A 28 19.61 -4.07 24.85
CA ALA A 28 19.93 -4.42 26.24
C ALA A 28 20.83 -3.37 26.93
N ARG A 29 21.80 -2.81 26.19
CA ARG A 29 22.70 -1.74 26.68
C ARG A 29 21.99 -0.43 27.00
N CYS A 30 20.83 -0.17 26.40
CA CYS A 30 20.05 1.05 26.55
C CYS A 30 18.91 0.93 27.57
N ARG A 31 18.88 -0.12 28.39
CA ARG A 31 17.81 -0.34 29.38
C ARG A 31 18.03 0.38 30.71
N GLN A 32 19.25 0.81 31.00
CA GLN A 32 19.54 1.59 32.20
C GLN A 32 18.82 2.95 32.16
N PRO A 33 18.41 3.54 33.31
CA PRO A 33 17.51 4.69 33.30
C PRO A 33 18.03 5.93 32.56
N ARG A 34 19.35 6.13 32.49
CA ARG A 34 19.96 7.26 31.78
C ARG A 34 19.95 7.01 30.27
N GLU A 35 20.38 5.83 29.85
CA GLU A 35 20.51 5.40 28.46
C GLU A 35 19.13 5.19 27.83
N ARG A 36 18.15 4.69 28.61
CA ARG A 36 16.75 4.56 28.20
C ARG A 36 16.15 5.90 27.82
N ARG A 37 16.36 6.93 28.65
CA ARG A 37 15.92 8.30 28.35
C ARG A 37 16.60 8.85 27.10
N ALA A 38 17.87 8.51 26.88
CA ALA A 38 18.60 8.88 25.67
C ALA A 38 17.97 8.24 24.43
N PHE A 39 17.69 6.94 24.50
CA PHE A 39 17.02 6.17 23.46
C PHE A 39 15.62 6.73 23.16
N ASP A 40 14.76 6.90 24.16
CA ASP A 40 13.40 7.43 23.97
C ASP A 40 13.39 8.88 23.43
N ALA A 41 14.41 9.69 23.78
CA ALA A 41 14.61 10.99 23.16
C ALA A 41 15.04 10.84 21.69
N GLY A 42 15.92 9.89 21.41
CA GLY A 42 16.33 9.53 20.05
C GLY A 42 15.16 9.12 19.18
N VAL A 43 14.30 8.21 19.65
CA VAL A 43 13.09 7.73 18.93
C VAL A 43 12.23 8.91 18.49
N ARG A 44 11.92 9.83 19.41
CA ARG A 44 11.14 11.03 19.08
C ARG A 44 11.84 11.93 18.05
N SER A 45 13.16 12.10 18.16
CA SER A 45 13.92 12.89 17.18
C SER A 45 13.95 12.25 15.79
N GLY A 46 14.16 10.93 15.71
CA GLY A 46 14.16 10.18 14.46
C GLY A 46 12.81 10.19 13.78
N ALA A 47 11.74 9.93 14.54
CA ALA A 47 10.38 9.99 14.04
C ALA A 47 10.06 11.37 13.47
N SER A 48 10.31 12.44 14.24
CA SER A 48 10.04 13.82 13.80
C SER A 48 10.83 14.22 12.54
N LEU A 49 12.06 13.74 12.40
CA LEU A 49 12.90 14.00 11.22
C LEU A 49 12.31 13.35 9.96
N VAL A 50 11.93 12.08 10.05
CA VAL A 50 11.31 11.37 8.93
C VAL A 50 9.91 11.91 8.63
N GLU A 51 9.10 12.23 9.64
CA GLU A 51 7.80 12.88 9.47
C GLU A 51 7.94 14.21 8.73
N SER A 52 8.94 15.02 9.07
CA SER A 52 9.20 16.28 8.36
C SER A 52 9.61 16.04 6.91
N ALA A 53 10.44 15.03 6.65
CA ALA A 53 10.82 14.65 5.28
C ALA A 53 9.59 14.19 4.48
N TRP A 54 8.74 13.37 5.10
CA TRP A 54 7.49 12.92 4.46
C TRP A 54 6.55 14.09 4.21
N ASN A 55 6.33 14.98 5.17
CA ASN A 55 5.45 16.14 4.99
C ASN A 55 5.91 17.09 3.87
N ALA A 56 7.20 17.11 3.54
CA ALA A 56 7.73 17.88 2.41
C ALA A 56 7.43 17.25 1.04
N VAL A 57 7.15 15.95 1.01
CA VAL A 57 6.80 15.18 -0.19
C VAL A 57 5.29 14.94 -0.25
N ASN A 58 4.75 14.26 0.77
CA ASN A 58 3.35 13.92 1.00
C ASN A 58 2.64 13.34 -0.23
N ASP A 59 3.35 12.46 -0.93
CA ASP A 59 2.93 11.90 -2.21
C ASP A 59 3.57 10.52 -2.37
N CYS A 60 2.72 9.49 -2.51
CA CYS A 60 3.15 8.10 -2.65
C CYS A 60 3.79 7.80 -4.01
N ASP A 61 3.68 8.72 -4.98
CA ASP A 61 4.39 8.63 -6.25
C ASP A 61 5.83 9.13 -6.17
N GLN A 62 6.21 9.77 -5.06
CA GLN A 62 7.52 10.39 -4.85
C GLN A 62 8.33 9.72 -3.74
N VAL A 63 8.15 8.41 -3.56
CA VAL A 63 8.87 7.62 -2.54
C VAL A 63 10.40 7.71 -2.70
N GLU A 64 10.91 7.76 -3.93
CA GLU A 64 12.36 7.95 -4.18
C GLU A 64 12.86 9.29 -3.60
N ARG A 65 12.14 10.39 -3.87
CA ARG A 65 12.47 11.70 -3.32
C ARG A 65 12.35 11.73 -1.80
N PHE A 66 11.35 11.04 -1.24
CA PHE A 66 11.23 10.88 0.21
C PHE A 66 12.45 10.14 0.80
N ALA A 67 12.86 9.03 0.20
CA ALA A 67 14.04 8.28 0.60
C ALA A 67 15.30 9.14 0.55
N ASP A 68 15.50 9.92 -0.51
CA ASP A 68 16.63 10.86 -0.64
C ASP A 68 16.65 11.89 0.51
N LEU A 69 15.49 12.48 0.85
CA LEU A 69 15.41 13.43 1.97
C LEU A 69 15.73 12.75 3.30
N VAL A 70 15.24 11.54 3.54
CA VAL A 70 15.56 10.78 4.76
C VAL A 70 17.06 10.50 4.83
N MET A 71 17.66 9.99 3.75
CA MET A 71 19.09 9.68 3.70
C MET A 71 19.96 10.92 3.92
N ASN A 72 19.65 12.03 3.25
CA ASN A 72 20.38 13.30 3.44
C ASN A 72 20.34 13.79 4.89
N ASN A 73 19.21 13.60 5.58
CA ASN A 73 19.10 13.97 6.99
C ASN A 73 19.87 13.00 7.90
N LEU A 74 19.84 11.69 7.63
CA LEU A 74 20.55 10.69 8.42
C LEU A 74 22.07 10.76 8.23
N ASP A 75 22.55 11.09 7.03
CA ASP A 75 23.99 11.26 6.74
C ASP A 75 24.64 12.39 7.54
N SER A 76 23.83 13.33 8.05
CA SER A 76 24.32 14.39 8.95
C SER A 76 24.63 13.90 10.38
N ILE A 77 24.24 12.68 10.73
CA ILE A 77 24.45 12.09 12.05
C ILE A 77 25.82 11.41 12.09
N ASP A 78 26.84 12.17 12.50
CA ASP A 78 28.17 11.61 12.77
C ASP A 78 28.21 10.94 14.15
N ILE A 79 28.77 9.73 14.20
CA ILE A 79 28.97 8.97 15.45
C ILE A 79 30.47 8.80 15.69
N PRO A 80 31.07 9.59 16.59
CA PRO A 80 32.48 9.43 16.95
C PRO A 80 32.78 8.02 17.47
N ARG A 81 33.94 7.47 17.10
CA ARG A 81 34.38 6.10 17.49
C ARG A 81 34.42 5.85 18.99
N GLU A 82 34.56 6.90 19.81
CA GLU A 82 34.64 6.82 21.28
C GLU A 82 33.42 7.46 21.95
N SER A 83 32.25 7.31 21.34
CA SER A 83 30.99 7.81 21.89
C SER A 83 30.57 7.07 23.17
N SER A 84 30.11 7.82 24.17
CA SER A 84 29.52 7.23 25.39
C SER A 84 28.25 6.43 25.09
N ASP A 85 27.89 5.46 25.96
CA ASP A 85 26.67 4.67 25.85
C ASP A 85 25.41 5.54 25.71
N TYR A 86 25.38 6.70 26.39
CA TYR A 86 24.29 7.67 26.25
C TYR A 86 24.11 8.14 24.80
N VAL A 87 25.21 8.51 24.13
CA VAL A 87 25.19 8.98 22.73
C VAL A 87 24.79 7.84 21.81
N LEU A 88 25.40 6.66 21.98
CA LEU A 88 25.08 5.48 21.17
C LEU A 88 23.61 5.08 21.29
N CYS A 89 23.06 5.09 22.51
CA CYS A 89 21.65 4.80 22.74
C CYS A 89 20.72 5.87 22.17
N ARG A 90 21.11 7.15 22.21
CA ARG A 90 20.36 8.21 21.52
C ARG A 90 20.32 7.98 20.01
N VAL A 91 21.45 7.66 19.38
CA VAL A 91 21.50 7.41 17.95
C VAL A 91 20.72 6.15 17.56
N ALA A 92 20.83 5.07 18.35
CA ALA A 92 20.01 3.87 18.16
C ALA A 92 18.50 4.20 18.23
N GLY A 93 18.10 5.09 19.14
CA GLY A 93 16.74 5.60 19.20
C GLY A 93 16.35 6.36 17.92
N ILE A 94 17.22 7.22 17.39
CA ILE A 94 16.95 7.98 16.15
C ILE A 94 16.68 7.01 14.99
N VAL A 95 17.54 6.01 14.79
CA VAL A 95 17.35 5.02 13.72
C VAL A 95 16.02 4.28 13.89
N GLN A 96 15.72 3.84 15.11
CA GLN A 96 14.49 3.09 15.38
C GLN A 96 13.22 3.92 15.15
N GLY A 97 13.20 5.18 15.58
CA GLY A 97 12.06 6.07 15.36
C GLY A 97 11.91 6.47 13.89
N ALA A 98 13.02 6.62 13.18
CA ALA A 98 13.02 6.83 11.73
C ALA A 98 12.42 5.62 10.99
N GLU A 99 12.86 4.41 11.33
CA GLU A 99 12.36 3.16 10.75
C GLU A 99 10.85 2.98 10.95
N GLU A 100 10.33 3.26 12.15
CA GLU A 100 8.91 3.17 12.46
C GLU A 100 8.04 4.07 11.56
N VAL A 101 8.47 5.33 11.35
CA VAL A 101 7.75 6.26 10.48
C VAL A 101 7.88 5.88 9.01
N VAL A 102 9.06 5.40 8.59
CA VAL A 102 9.27 4.86 7.24
C VAL A 102 8.32 3.70 6.98
N ASP A 103 8.28 2.70 7.86
CA ASP A 103 7.41 1.53 7.71
C ASP A 103 5.93 1.93 7.67
N HIS A 104 5.48 2.77 8.60
CA HIS A 104 4.10 3.26 8.60
C HIS A 104 3.75 4.02 7.31
N THR A 105 4.66 4.85 6.80
CA THR A 105 4.46 5.60 5.55
C THR A 105 4.42 4.68 4.34
N TRP A 106 5.32 3.70 4.26
CA TRP A 106 5.32 2.70 3.19
C TRP A 106 4.04 1.88 3.19
N ASN A 107 3.59 1.41 4.35
CA ASN A 107 2.34 0.65 4.48
C ASN A 107 1.11 1.49 4.09
N ARG A 108 1.10 2.79 4.43
CA ARG A 108 0.06 3.71 3.97
C ARG A 108 0.06 3.82 2.45
N CYS A 109 1.22 4.02 1.85
CA CYS A 109 1.36 4.12 0.40
C CYS A 109 0.98 2.82 -0.31
N ASP A 110 1.41 1.66 0.19
CA ASP A 110 1.01 0.34 -0.34
C ASP A 110 -0.52 0.20 -0.41
N TRP A 111 -1.22 0.61 0.65
CA TRP A 111 -2.68 0.58 0.69
C TRP A 111 -3.34 1.58 -0.27
N GLU A 112 -2.84 2.82 -0.36
CA GLU A 112 -3.38 3.83 -1.29
C GLU A 112 -3.20 3.37 -2.75
N CYS A 113 -2.00 2.88 -3.06
CA CYS A 113 -1.63 2.30 -4.33
C CYS A 113 -2.51 1.10 -4.72
N ARG A 114 -2.78 0.20 -3.76
CA ARG A 114 -3.69 -0.91 -3.97
C ARG A 114 -5.11 -0.43 -4.31
N LYS A 115 -5.62 0.58 -3.60
CA LYS A 115 -6.94 1.16 -3.87
C LYS A 115 -7.05 1.81 -5.25
N GLU A 116 -5.98 2.46 -5.69
CA GLU A 116 -5.92 3.00 -7.06
C GLU A 116 -6.03 1.86 -8.09
N GLY A 117 -5.29 0.77 -7.88
CA GLY A 117 -5.42 -0.45 -8.67
C GLY A 117 -6.84 -0.99 -8.71
N GLU A 118 -7.49 -1.11 -7.54
CA GLU A 118 -8.88 -1.56 -7.43
C GLU A 118 -9.85 -0.65 -8.21
N LEU A 119 -9.67 0.68 -8.16
CA LEU A 119 -10.49 1.62 -8.94
C LEU A 119 -10.29 1.42 -10.44
N MET A 120 -9.04 1.32 -10.90
CA MET A 120 -8.71 1.08 -12.30
C MET A 120 -9.30 -0.22 -12.81
N ALA A 121 -9.24 -1.28 -12.00
CA ALA A 121 -9.86 -2.56 -12.29
C ALA A 121 -11.38 -2.49 -12.46
N ARG A 122 -12.09 -1.70 -11.64
CA ARG A 122 -13.54 -1.48 -11.79
C ARG A 122 -13.87 -0.79 -13.09
N ILE A 123 -13.13 0.27 -13.43
CA ILE A 123 -13.31 1.02 -14.68
C ILE A 123 -13.04 0.11 -15.87
N GLY A 124 -11.87 -0.54 -15.91
CA GLY A 124 -11.47 -1.42 -16.99
C GLY A 124 -12.39 -2.64 -17.14
N GLY A 125 -12.75 -3.27 -16.03
CA GLY A 125 -13.65 -4.42 -16.00
C GLY A 125 -15.06 -4.07 -16.49
N LYS A 126 -15.58 -2.90 -16.12
CA LYS A 126 -16.86 -2.40 -16.63
C LYS A 126 -16.82 -2.19 -18.14
N LEU A 127 -15.82 -1.45 -18.64
CA LEU A 127 -15.67 -1.17 -20.06
C LEU A 127 -15.53 -2.47 -20.87
N TYR A 128 -14.73 -3.41 -20.38
CA TYR A 128 -14.58 -4.74 -20.98
C TYR A 128 -15.94 -5.46 -21.09
N CYS A 129 -16.69 -5.54 -19.99
CA CYS A 129 -17.95 -6.26 -19.95
C CYS A 129 -19.01 -5.59 -20.83
N ASP A 130 -19.17 -4.26 -20.75
CA ASP A 130 -20.16 -3.52 -21.54
C ASP A 130 -19.91 -3.66 -23.04
N LEU A 131 -18.65 -3.53 -23.46
CA LEU A 131 -18.27 -3.68 -24.87
C LEU A 131 -18.46 -5.13 -25.35
N SER A 132 -18.04 -6.10 -24.55
CA SER A 132 -18.21 -7.52 -24.90
C SER A 132 -19.69 -7.89 -25.03
N ILE A 133 -20.54 -7.44 -24.10
CA ILE A 133 -21.99 -7.66 -24.18
C ILE A 133 -22.58 -7.00 -25.43
N SER A 134 -22.22 -5.74 -25.69
CA SER A 134 -22.78 -4.97 -26.80
C SER A 134 -22.37 -5.50 -28.18
N LEU A 135 -21.18 -6.09 -28.28
CA LEU A 135 -20.60 -6.55 -29.55
C LEU A 135 -20.69 -8.06 -29.75
N GLY A 136 -21.25 -8.80 -28.78
CA GLY A 136 -21.27 -10.27 -28.82
C GLY A 136 -19.87 -10.89 -28.62
N GLY A 137 -18.97 -10.13 -27.97
CA GLY A 137 -17.59 -10.50 -27.71
C GLY A 137 -16.59 -9.58 -28.39
N LEU A 138 -15.43 -9.42 -27.75
CA LEU A 138 -14.31 -8.65 -28.31
C LEU A 138 -13.32 -9.58 -29.01
N GLY A 139 -12.76 -9.11 -30.12
CA GLY A 139 -11.67 -9.79 -30.83
C GLY A 139 -10.29 -9.36 -30.35
N PHE A 140 -9.29 -10.19 -30.61
CA PHE A 140 -7.89 -9.76 -30.54
C PHE A 140 -7.65 -8.60 -31.51
N ALA A 141 -6.98 -7.54 -31.06
CA ALA A 141 -6.80 -6.26 -31.76
C ALA A 141 -7.96 -5.24 -31.68
N ALA A 142 -9.04 -5.54 -30.95
CA ALA A 142 -9.87 -4.46 -30.42
C ALA A 142 -9.05 -3.79 -29.30
N ASP A 143 -8.32 -2.73 -29.64
CA ASP A 143 -7.38 -2.05 -28.74
C ASP A 143 -8.10 -1.56 -27.48
N ILE A 144 -8.11 -2.38 -26.43
CA ILE A 144 -8.48 -1.91 -25.11
C ILE A 144 -7.30 -1.09 -24.60
N ILE A 145 -7.57 0.21 -24.49
CA ILE A 145 -6.65 1.30 -24.16
C ILE A 145 -5.65 0.84 -23.11
N ARG A 146 -4.37 0.78 -23.47
CA ARG A 146 -3.29 0.58 -22.51
C ARG A 146 -3.02 1.90 -21.81
N LEU A 147 -3.46 2.04 -20.57
CA LEU A 147 -3.08 3.18 -19.75
C LEU A 147 -1.76 2.82 -19.06
N PRO A 148 -0.68 3.59 -19.27
CA PRO A 148 0.57 3.33 -18.57
C PRO A 148 0.36 3.58 -17.08
N VAL A 149 0.45 2.52 -16.28
CA VAL A 149 0.54 2.60 -14.83
C VAL A 149 1.99 2.94 -14.51
N ARG A 150 2.25 4.20 -14.19
CA ARG A 150 3.62 4.71 -13.92
C ARG A 150 3.98 4.68 -12.44
N THR A 151 2.98 4.51 -11.59
CA THR A 151 3.07 4.72 -10.15
C THR A 151 2.76 3.42 -9.42
N CYS A 152 3.11 3.35 -8.14
CA CYS A 152 2.60 2.33 -7.21
C CYS A 152 2.97 0.85 -7.44
N GLY A 153 3.69 0.53 -8.51
CA GLY A 153 4.39 -0.75 -8.68
C GLY A 153 3.53 -2.00 -8.48
N LEU A 154 4.05 -2.95 -7.70
CA LEU A 154 3.41 -4.22 -7.42
C LEU A 154 2.09 -4.08 -6.62
N ALA A 155 2.00 -3.10 -5.70
CA ALA A 155 0.83 -2.88 -4.86
C ALA A 155 -0.42 -2.55 -5.71
N PHE A 156 -0.25 -1.65 -6.68
CA PHE A 156 -1.27 -1.34 -7.68
C PHE A 156 -1.68 -2.60 -8.44
N GLN A 157 -0.70 -3.36 -8.96
CA GLN A 157 -0.97 -4.54 -9.78
C GLN A 157 -1.77 -5.60 -9.00
N ILE A 158 -1.43 -5.84 -7.73
CA ILE A 158 -2.16 -6.78 -6.86
C ILE A 158 -3.61 -6.32 -6.67
N GLY A 159 -3.83 -5.03 -6.35
CA GLY A 159 -5.17 -4.47 -6.18
C GLY A 159 -6.00 -4.54 -7.45
N CYS A 160 -5.39 -4.17 -8.58
CA CYS A 160 -6.04 -4.19 -9.88
C CYS A 160 -6.41 -5.62 -10.31
N ASP A 161 -5.47 -6.56 -10.22
CA ASP A 161 -5.71 -7.94 -10.64
C ASP A 161 -6.84 -8.60 -9.84
N ALA A 162 -6.80 -8.49 -8.52
CA ALA A 162 -7.80 -9.09 -7.65
C ALA A 162 -9.20 -8.52 -7.94
N GLU A 163 -9.32 -7.20 -8.01
CA GLU A 163 -10.59 -6.53 -8.24
C GLU A 163 -11.09 -6.72 -9.68
N PHE A 164 -10.23 -6.80 -10.69
CA PHE A 164 -10.65 -6.96 -12.09
C PHE A 164 -11.31 -8.32 -12.30
N ILE A 165 -10.69 -9.38 -11.75
CA ILE A 165 -11.23 -10.74 -11.78
C ILE A 165 -12.54 -10.80 -11.00
N GLY A 166 -12.57 -10.24 -9.79
CA GLY A 166 -13.77 -10.20 -8.96
C GLY A 166 -14.92 -9.43 -9.63
N TYR A 167 -14.64 -8.26 -10.19
CA TYR A 167 -15.61 -7.41 -10.85
C TYR A 167 -16.21 -8.08 -12.09
N THR A 168 -15.36 -8.53 -13.02
CA THR A 168 -15.83 -9.15 -14.29
C THR A 168 -16.57 -10.47 -14.06
N SER A 169 -16.20 -11.25 -13.04
CA SER A 169 -16.92 -12.49 -12.68
C SER A 169 -18.32 -12.24 -12.12
N ASN A 170 -18.52 -11.12 -11.44
CA ASN A 170 -19.80 -10.76 -10.81
C ASN A 170 -20.64 -9.80 -11.66
N TYR A 171 -20.10 -9.28 -12.77
CA TYR A 171 -20.81 -8.34 -13.63
C TYR A 171 -21.92 -9.05 -14.41
N PRO A 172 -23.17 -8.54 -14.37
CA PRO A 172 -24.30 -9.17 -15.05
C PRO A 172 -24.03 -9.44 -16.53
N MET A 173 -24.27 -10.67 -16.97
CA MET A 173 -24.08 -11.13 -18.37
C MET A 173 -22.64 -11.11 -18.89
N CYS A 174 -21.64 -10.78 -18.06
CA CYS A 174 -20.24 -10.75 -18.51
C CYS A 174 -19.56 -12.14 -18.49
N GLY A 175 -20.05 -13.06 -17.66
CA GLY A 175 -19.45 -14.39 -17.45
C GLY A 175 -19.12 -15.20 -18.73
N PRO A 176 -19.94 -15.19 -19.79
CA PRO A 176 -19.58 -15.85 -21.05
C PRO A 176 -18.34 -15.27 -21.73
N PHE A 177 -18.04 -13.99 -21.51
CA PHE A 177 -16.90 -13.28 -22.12
C PHE A 177 -15.62 -13.41 -21.29
N THR A 178 -15.66 -13.86 -20.05
CA THR A 178 -14.44 -14.08 -19.25
C THR A 178 -13.84 -15.49 -19.43
N ARG A 179 -14.42 -16.30 -20.32
CA ARG A 179 -14.10 -17.71 -20.56
C ARG A 179 -13.82 -17.96 -22.04
N ASP A 180 -13.40 -19.17 -22.40
CA ASP A 180 -13.17 -19.53 -23.80
C ASP A 180 -14.43 -19.29 -24.65
N PRO A 181 -14.28 -18.71 -25.86
CA PRO A 181 -13.03 -18.37 -26.57
C PRO A 181 -12.45 -16.97 -26.25
N PHE A 182 -13.05 -16.22 -25.32
CA PHE A 182 -12.74 -14.82 -25.05
C PHE A 182 -11.67 -14.61 -23.97
N THR A 183 -11.30 -15.65 -23.23
CA THR A 183 -10.22 -15.63 -22.22
C THR A 183 -8.95 -14.92 -22.68
N PRO A 184 -8.45 -15.10 -23.92
CA PRO A 184 -7.25 -14.41 -24.33
C PRO A 184 -7.41 -12.88 -24.43
N VAL A 185 -8.56 -12.41 -24.89
CA VAL A 185 -8.88 -10.96 -24.98
C VAL A 185 -9.14 -10.38 -23.59
N TRP A 186 -9.82 -11.15 -22.72
CA TRP A 186 -9.98 -10.79 -21.30
C TRP A 186 -8.62 -10.66 -20.59
N ASN A 187 -7.71 -11.62 -20.79
CA ASN A 187 -6.35 -11.58 -20.24
C ASN A 187 -5.55 -10.40 -20.79
N GLN A 188 -5.63 -10.15 -22.10
CA GLN A 188 -4.97 -8.99 -22.71
C GLN A 188 -5.48 -7.68 -22.08
N THR A 189 -6.80 -7.58 -21.88
CA THR A 189 -7.42 -6.41 -21.25
C THR A 189 -6.92 -6.19 -19.84
N ARG A 190 -7.00 -7.24 -19.01
CA ARG A 190 -6.47 -7.23 -17.65
C ARG A 190 -5.01 -6.79 -17.66
N ASN A 191 -4.19 -7.38 -18.52
CA ASN A 191 -2.77 -7.07 -18.58
C ASN A 191 -2.51 -5.62 -19.02
N ASN A 192 -3.28 -5.10 -19.98
CA ASN A 192 -3.16 -3.72 -20.44
C ASN A 192 -3.53 -2.68 -19.36
N GLN A 193 -4.39 -3.05 -18.40
CA GLN A 193 -4.88 -2.17 -17.33
C GLN A 193 -4.12 -2.34 -16.02
N CYS A 194 -3.72 -3.56 -15.69
CA CYS A 194 -3.21 -3.93 -14.36
C CYS A 194 -1.70 -4.17 -14.30
N VAL A 195 -1.03 -4.37 -15.44
CA VAL A 195 0.43 -4.58 -15.42
C VAL A 195 1.12 -3.24 -15.21
N TYR A 196 1.86 -3.17 -14.10
CA TYR A 196 2.84 -2.12 -13.89
C TYR A 196 3.92 -2.22 -14.96
N ASN A 197 4.11 -1.15 -15.73
CA ASN A 197 5.16 -1.06 -16.73
C ASN A 197 5.87 0.27 -16.56
N PRO A 198 6.99 0.32 -15.83
CA PRO A 198 7.82 1.51 -15.81
C PRO A 198 8.27 1.71 -17.25
N ALA A 199 7.89 2.83 -17.86
CA ALA A 199 8.37 3.14 -19.21
C ALA A 199 9.92 3.14 -19.18
N PRO A 200 10.58 2.69 -20.27
CA PRO A 200 12.03 2.71 -20.36
C PRO A 200 12.62 4.12 -20.23
#